data_AF-A0A9P5YGC3-F1
#
_entry.id   AF-A0A9P5YGC3-F1
#
_cell.length_a   1.000
_cell.length_b   1.000
_cell.length_c   1.000
_cell.angle_alpha   90.00
_cell.angle_beta   90.00
_cell.angle_gamma   90.00
#
_symmetry.space_group_name_H-M   'P 1'
#
loop_
_entity.id
_entity.type
_entity.pdbx_description
1 polymer ?
#
loop_
_entity_poly.entity_id
_entity_poly.type
_entity_poly.pdbx_seq_one_letter_code
_entity_poly.pdbx_strand_id
1 'polypeptide(L)'
;MDLPPSSSVAQLRAERACFDGTLLAALAYGALLMLYMQLVQVLLIRPKRGRTFWAIVTYSAFMFPLATLDIAGMFKFSEMSYVDNRNYSGGPAAFYRDRSSEAVNVMGLVSGTILPWIGDLLMLYRLLVVWNCKCWVSVIPILVHLAKTAMSIPLLIAYIRPLDPKWKLVVDDYATAYYSLNVAFNIFVAFMICARFYMMRRKLETVMGGLHAAFYTSTVTMFVESGGFFTVWATAYLVLRSRGTVVREVFLLPYTHILSITRMLIILRMAENRAWSKDLVAATDRGVLDWQVSSTHSVPLHDIPGSSMTSFNNKTLPRKFQGDAAMM
;
A
#
# COMPACT_ATOMS: atom_id res chain seq x y z
N MET A 1 38.67 -0.22 -24.36
CA MET A 1 37.27 -0.25 -23.86
C MET A 1 36.93 1.20 -23.66
N ASP A 2 36.57 1.83 -24.77
CA ASP A 2 36.82 3.26 -24.95
C ASP A 2 35.61 4.02 -24.44
N LEU A 3 35.83 4.79 -23.38
CA LEU A 3 34.83 5.68 -22.82
C LEU A 3 34.51 6.76 -23.87
N PRO A 4 33.22 7.08 -24.11
CA PRO A 4 32.86 8.15 -25.03
C PRO A 4 33.48 9.47 -24.58
N PRO A 5 34.06 10.26 -25.51
CA PRO A 5 34.92 11.38 -25.19
C PRO A 5 34.06 12.63 -24.91
N SER A 6 33.50 12.78 -23.70
CA SER A 6 33.05 14.08 -23.11
C SER A 6 32.19 14.00 -21.84
N SER A 7 32.00 12.84 -21.19
CA SER A 7 31.09 12.80 -20.02
C SER A 7 31.74 13.46 -18.79
N SER A 8 31.10 14.52 -18.28
CA SER A 8 31.52 15.20 -17.06
C SER A 8 31.37 14.26 -15.84
N VAL A 9 32.24 14.38 -14.84
CA VAL A 9 32.18 13.55 -13.60
C VAL A 9 30.80 13.62 -12.92
N ALA A 10 30.11 14.76 -13.03
CA ALA A 10 28.76 14.94 -12.50
C ALA A 10 27.71 14.10 -13.27
N GLN A 11 27.78 14.03 -14.60
CA GLN A 11 26.90 13.21 -15.41
C GLN A 11 27.07 11.72 -15.08
N LEU A 12 28.31 11.25 -14.98
CA LEU A 12 28.59 9.85 -14.60
C LEU A 12 28.03 9.49 -13.22
N ARG A 13 28.07 10.41 -12.25
CA ARG A 13 27.47 10.20 -10.93
C ARG A 13 25.95 10.12 -11.00
N ALA A 14 25.31 10.94 -11.81
CA ALA A 14 23.86 10.91 -11.99
C ALA A 14 23.40 9.63 -12.70
N GLU A 15 24.12 9.20 -13.73
CA GLU A 15 23.85 7.94 -14.45
C GLU A 15 23.98 6.73 -13.52
N ARG A 16 25.03 6.68 -12.68
CA ARG A 16 25.19 5.63 -11.67
C ARG A 16 24.04 5.62 -10.65
N ALA A 17 23.66 6.80 -10.14
CA ALA A 17 22.55 6.90 -9.19
C ALA A 17 21.21 6.45 -9.80
N CYS A 18 20.98 6.75 -11.09
CA CYS A 18 19.82 6.27 -11.82
C CYS A 18 19.85 4.75 -11.99
N PHE A 19 20.99 4.18 -12.37
CA PHE A 19 21.16 2.73 -12.48
C PHE A 19 20.90 2.00 -11.14
N ASP A 20 21.50 2.50 -10.05
CA ASP A 20 21.34 1.94 -8.71
C ASP A 20 19.87 2.02 -8.24
N GLY A 21 19.18 3.12 -8.57
CA GLY A 21 17.75 3.28 -8.28
C GLY A 21 16.87 2.30 -9.08
N THR A 22 17.17 2.05 -10.35
CA THR A 22 16.45 1.07 -11.17
C THR A 22 16.63 -0.34 -10.63
N LEU A 23 17.84 -0.70 -10.16
CA LEU A 23 18.10 -1.97 -9.49
C LEU A 23 17.29 -2.11 -8.20
N LEU A 24 17.23 -1.04 -7.40
CA LEU A 24 16.46 -1.06 -6.16
C LEU A 24 14.96 -1.18 -6.41
N ALA A 25 14.45 -0.53 -7.48
CA ALA A 25 13.07 -0.68 -7.91
C ALA A 25 12.76 -2.11 -8.39
N ALA A 26 13.71 -2.78 -9.06
CA ALA A 26 13.62 -4.20 -9.41
C ALA A 26 13.40 -5.09 -8.18
N LEU A 27 14.22 -4.88 -7.15
CA LEU A 27 14.13 -5.62 -5.89
C LEU A 27 12.81 -5.35 -5.18
N ALA A 28 12.38 -4.09 -5.15
CA ALA A 28 11.09 -3.71 -4.59
C ALA A 28 9.92 -4.36 -5.34
N TYR A 29 9.96 -4.41 -6.67
CA TYR A 29 8.96 -5.12 -7.47
C TYR A 29 8.95 -6.63 -7.15
N GLY A 30 10.12 -7.25 -7.02
CA GLY A 30 10.23 -8.65 -6.61
C GLY A 30 9.56 -8.94 -5.26
N ALA A 31 9.78 -8.06 -4.27
CA ALA A 31 9.09 -8.14 -2.98
C ALA A 31 7.57 -7.96 -3.10
N LEU A 32 7.11 -7.00 -3.93
CA LEU A 32 5.69 -6.80 -4.21
C LEU A 32 5.05 -8.03 -4.83
N LEU A 33 5.73 -8.69 -5.76
CA LEU A 33 5.29 -9.93 -6.39
C LEU A 33 5.12 -11.06 -5.36
N MET A 34 6.08 -11.22 -4.44
CA MET A 34 5.97 -12.20 -3.35
C MET A 34 4.76 -11.92 -2.45
N LEU A 35 4.52 -10.66 -2.08
CA LEU A 35 3.36 -10.28 -1.27
C LEU A 35 2.04 -10.52 -1.98
N TYR A 36 1.99 -10.27 -3.30
CA TYR A 36 0.82 -10.56 -4.10
C TYR A 36 0.53 -12.07 -4.15
N MET A 37 1.55 -12.91 -4.34
CA MET A 37 1.39 -14.36 -4.28
C MET A 37 0.87 -14.83 -2.91
N GLN A 38 1.41 -14.30 -1.81
CA GLN A 38 0.92 -14.61 -0.46
C GLN A 38 -0.54 -14.18 -0.28
N LEU A 39 -0.92 -13.00 -0.77
CA LEU A 39 -2.29 -12.52 -0.73
C LEU A 39 -3.23 -13.47 -1.48
N VAL A 40 -2.87 -13.86 -2.69
CA VAL A 40 -3.65 -14.81 -3.50
C VAL A 40 -3.79 -16.16 -2.78
N GLN A 41 -2.72 -16.68 -2.17
CA GLN A 41 -2.79 -17.92 -1.38
C GLN A 41 -3.78 -17.81 -0.21
N VAL A 42 -3.73 -16.72 0.56
CA VAL A 42 -4.67 -16.48 1.67
C VAL A 42 -6.12 -16.39 1.15
N LEU A 43 -6.33 -15.70 0.03
CA LEU A 43 -7.64 -15.56 -0.62
C LEU A 43 -8.21 -16.90 -1.11
N LEU A 44 -7.36 -17.79 -1.62
CA LEU A 44 -7.76 -19.12 -2.11
C LEU A 44 -8.03 -20.11 -0.95
N ILE A 45 -7.21 -20.10 0.09
CA ILE A 45 -7.34 -21.03 1.23
C ILE A 45 -8.54 -20.65 2.11
N ARG A 46 -8.82 -19.35 2.27
CA ARG A 46 -9.90 -18.84 3.13
C ARG A 46 -10.84 -17.93 2.34
N PRO A 47 -11.67 -18.47 1.42
CA PRO A 47 -12.60 -17.66 0.64
C PRO A 47 -13.69 -17.10 1.55
N LYS A 48 -13.49 -15.88 2.05
CA LYS A 48 -14.52 -15.14 2.78
C LYS A 48 -15.52 -14.57 1.78
N ARG A 49 -16.80 -14.93 1.85
CA ARG A 49 -17.82 -14.43 0.92
C ARG A 49 -18.51 -13.14 1.43
N GLY A 50 -17.72 -12.10 1.71
CA GLY A 50 -18.22 -10.81 2.22
C GLY A 50 -17.82 -9.61 1.36
N ARG A 51 -18.43 -8.43 1.58
CA ARG A 51 -18.10 -7.19 0.86
C ARG A 51 -16.63 -6.81 0.96
N THR A 52 -16.02 -7.01 2.13
CA THR A 52 -14.59 -6.74 2.37
C THR A 52 -13.67 -7.61 1.53
N PHE A 53 -14.04 -8.87 1.29
CA PHE A 53 -13.26 -9.78 0.44
C PHE A 53 -13.22 -9.28 -1.01
N TRP A 54 -14.38 -8.94 -1.57
CA TRP A 54 -14.45 -8.38 -2.92
C TRP A 54 -13.69 -7.06 -3.02
N ALA A 55 -13.75 -6.20 -2.01
CA ALA A 55 -12.95 -4.98 -1.98
C ALA A 55 -11.43 -5.26 -2.02
N ILE A 56 -10.95 -6.25 -1.27
CA ILE A 56 -9.54 -6.69 -1.27
C ILE A 56 -9.14 -7.24 -2.64
N VAL A 57 -9.95 -8.14 -3.20
CA VAL A 57 -9.72 -8.74 -4.53
C VAL A 57 -9.65 -7.64 -5.59
N THR A 58 -10.67 -6.78 -5.67
CA THR A 58 -10.72 -5.69 -6.64
C THR A 58 -9.52 -4.75 -6.50
N TYR A 59 -9.19 -4.33 -5.28
CA TYR A 59 -8.02 -3.46 -5.06
C TYR A 59 -6.73 -4.12 -5.55
N SER A 60 -6.45 -5.36 -5.13
CA SER A 60 -5.21 -6.05 -5.49
C SER A 60 -5.11 -6.34 -6.99
N ALA A 61 -6.24 -6.63 -7.64
CA ALA A 61 -6.34 -6.83 -9.08
C ALA A 61 -6.07 -5.56 -9.90
N PHE A 62 -6.26 -4.36 -9.34
CA PHE A 62 -5.85 -3.11 -9.99
C PHE A 62 -4.40 -2.73 -9.68
N MET A 63 -4.00 -2.84 -8.41
CA MET A 63 -2.68 -2.40 -7.95
C MET A 63 -1.53 -3.18 -8.58
N PHE A 64 -1.65 -4.52 -8.65
CA PHE A 64 -0.56 -5.37 -9.13
C PHE A 64 -0.26 -5.20 -10.64
N PRO A 65 -1.26 -5.21 -11.55
CA PRO A 65 -1.00 -4.94 -12.96
C PRO A 65 -0.44 -3.54 -13.21
N LEU A 66 -0.93 -2.52 -12.51
CA LEU A 66 -0.39 -1.15 -12.63
C LEU A 66 1.09 -1.08 -12.22
N ALA A 67 1.47 -1.73 -11.12
CA ALA A 67 2.88 -1.81 -10.71
C ALA A 67 3.74 -2.59 -11.72
N THR A 68 3.15 -3.59 -12.38
CA THR A 68 3.84 -4.36 -13.42
C THR A 68 4.05 -3.54 -14.69
N LEU A 69 3.09 -2.70 -15.08
CA LEU A 69 3.26 -1.77 -16.21
C LEU A 69 4.30 -0.68 -15.92
N ASP A 70 4.34 -0.18 -14.67
CA ASP A 70 5.31 0.82 -14.21
C ASP A 70 6.74 0.29 -14.36
N ILE A 71 7.03 -0.88 -13.76
CA ILE A 71 8.37 -1.49 -13.82
C ILE A 71 8.73 -1.91 -15.25
N ALA A 72 7.78 -2.43 -16.04
CA ALA A 72 8.05 -2.88 -17.40
C ALA A 72 8.41 -1.69 -18.31
N GLY A 73 7.68 -0.57 -18.19
CA GLY A 73 8.00 0.66 -18.89
C GLY A 73 9.39 1.19 -18.50
N MET A 74 9.67 1.23 -17.19
CA MET A 74 10.96 1.69 -16.66
C MET A 74 12.13 0.84 -17.14
N PHE A 75 12.01 -0.50 -17.12
CA PHE A 75 13.07 -1.39 -17.60
C PHE A 75 13.26 -1.31 -19.10
N LYS A 76 12.18 -1.34 -19.88
CA LYS A 76 12.31 -1.29 -21.34
C LYS A 76 12.94 0.03 -21.78
N PHE A 77 12.58 1.14 -21.14
CA PHE A 77 13.20 2.43 -21.42
C PHE A 77 14.66 2.53 -20.92
N SER A 78 14.98 1.88 -19.79
CA SER A 78 16.36 1.75 -19.31
C SER A 78 17.21 0.91 -20.27
N GLU A 79 16.69 -0.19 -20.80
CA GLU A 79 17.37 -1.01 -21.82
C GLU A 79 17.66 -0.19 -23.08
N MET A 80 16.66 0.53 -23.59
CA MET A 80 16.82 1.38 -24.78
C MET A 80 17.89 2.46 -24.61
N SER A 81 18.01 3.02 -23.40
CA SER A 81 18.96 4.10 -23.09
C SER A 81 20.38 3.60 -22.79
N TYR A 82 20.53 2.53 -22.01
CA TYR A 82 21.84 2.02 -21.60
C TYR A 82 22.44 0.98 -22.56
N VAL A 83 21.61 0.21 -23.27
CA VAL A 83 22.05 -0.89 -24.14
C VAL A 83 21.93 -0.50 -25.60
N ASP A 84 20.71 -0.29 -26.11
CA ASP A 84 20.46 -0.11 -27.54
C ASP A 84 21.09 1.18 -28.09
N ASN A 85 21.02 2.27 -27.31
CA ASN A 85 21.50 3.59 -27.70
C ASN A 85 22.66 4.07 -26.82
N ARG A 86 23.58 3.17 -26.47
CA ARG A 86 24.72 3.46 -25.59
C ARG A 86 25.58 4.65 -26.06
N ASN A 87 25.76 4.80 -27.37
CA ASN A 87 26.59 5.85 -27.98
C ASN A 87 25.78 7.11 -28.34
N TYR A 88 24.61 7.31 -27.73
CA TYR A 88 23.79 8.50 -27.96
C TYR A 88 24.55 9.77 -27.54
N SER A 89 24.42 10.82 -28.36
CA SER A 89 25.08 12.11 -28.07
C SER A 89 24.56 12.68 -26.74
N GLY A 90 25.45 12.90 -25.78
CA GLY A 90 25.08 13.35 -24.43
C GLY A 90 24.69 12.24 -23.43
N GLY A 91 24.84 10.96 -23.82
CA GLY A 91 24.67 9.81 -22.94
C GLY A 91 23.22 9.39 -22.68
N PRO A 92 23.00 8.35 -21.83
CA PRO A 92 21.68 7.82 -21.51
C PRO A 92 20.71 8.86 -20.94
N ALA A 93 21.21 9.84 -20.18
CA ALA A 93 20.39 10.91 -19.63
C ALA A 93 19.86 11.87 -20.72
N ALA A 94 20.64 12.12 -21.78
CA ALA A 94 20.16 12.90 -22.92
C ALA A 94 19.10 12.12 -23.71
N PHE A 95 19.34 10.84 -23.97
CA PHE A 95 18.35 9.95 -24.59
C PHE A 95 17.03 9.94 -23.81
N TYR A 96 17.10 9.82 -22.48
CA TYR A 96 15.92 9.83 -21.61
C TYR A 96 15.08 11.08 -21.86
N ARG A 97 15.70 12.27 -21.86
CA ARG A 97 14.98 13.54 -22.10
C ARG A 97 14.41 13.62 -23.52
N ASP A 98 15.19 13.23 -24.53
CA ASP A 98 14.82 13.43 -25.92
C ASP A 98 13.73 12.45 -26.38
N ARG A 99 13.70 11.25 -25.77
CA ARG A 99 12.73 10.19 -26.06
C ARG A 99 11.72 9.96 -24.94
N SER A 100 11.54 10.92 -24.03
CA SER A 100 10.60 10.81 -22.91
C SER A 100 9.14 10.58 -23.36
N SER A 101 8.78 11.00 -24.57
CA SER A 101 7.42 10.85 -25.13
C SER A 101 7.14 9.50 -25.77
N GLU A 102 8.12 8.58 -25.81
CA GLU A 102 7.91 7.23 -26.35
C GLU A 102 6.83 6.49 -25.55
N ALA A 103 5.97 5.74 -26.26
CA ALA A 103 4.78 5.13 -25.68
C ALA A 103 5.10 4.22 -24.48
N VAL A 104 6.24 3.54 -24.51
CA VAL A 104 6.73 2.66 -23.44
C VAL A 104 7.01 3.45 -22.15
N ASN A 105 7.68 4.60 -22.26
CA ASN A 105 7.98 5.45 -21.11
C ASN A 105 6.71 6.11 -20.58
N VAL A 106 5.84 6.60 -21.49
CA VAL A 106 4.55 7.19 -21.12
C VAL A 106 3.68 6.19 -20.36
N MET A 107 3.62 4.93 -20.80
CA MET A 107 2.89 3.87 -20.09
C MET A 107 3.43 3.67 -18.67
N GLY A 108 4.75 3.63 -18.50
CA GLY A 108 5.41 3.57 -17.20
C GLY A 108 5.02 4.76 -16.31
N LEU A 109 5.26 5.97 -16.78
CA LEU A 109 4.97 7.20 -16.04
C LEU A 109 3.48 7.35 -15.66
N VAL A 110 2.55 6.99 -16.56
CA VAL A 110 1.11 7.04 -16.29
C VAL A 110 0.73 6.03 -15.21
N SER A 111 1.19 4.79 -15.32
CA SER A 111 0.90 3.75 -14.32
C SER A 111 1.53 4.09 -12.95
N GLY A 112 2.78 4.57 -12.94
CA GLY A 112 3.46 5.12 -11.76
C GLY A 112 2.74 6.30 -11.11
N THR A 113 2.03 7.12 -11.88
CA THR A 113 1.23 8.25 -11.37
C THR A 113 -0.09 7.80 -10.74
N ILE A 114 -0.76 6.79 -11.33
CA ILE A 114 -2.04 6.26 -10.85
C ILE A 114 -1.87 5.43 -9.57
N LEU A 115 -0.74 4.73 -9.42
CA LEU A 115 -0.45 3.87 -8.26
C LEU A 115 -0.61 4.59 -6.90
N PRO A 116 0.03 5.76 -6.67
CA PRO A 116 -0.21 6.56 -5.47
C PRO A 116 -1.67 6.90 -5.26
N TRP A 117 -2.40 7.29 -6.32
CA TRP A 117 -3.81 7.69 -6.19
C TRP A 117 -4.65 6.56 -5.59
N ILE A 118 -4.54 5.36 -6.15
CA ILE A 118 -5.23 4.17 -5.64
C ILE A 118 -4.71 3.80 -4.25
N GLY A 119 -3.40 3.91 -4.03
CA GLY A 119 -2.75 3.65 -2.75
C GLY A 119 -3.28 4.50 -1.60
N ASP A 120 -3.60 5.76 -1.86
CA ASP A 120 -4.12 6.69 -0.86
C ASP A 120 -5.58 6.46 -0.54
N LEU A 121 -6.39 6.05 -1.52
CA LEU A 121 -7.80 5.71 -1.30
C LEU A 121 -7.93 4.59 -0.26
N LEU A 122 -7.02 3.61 -0.28
CA LEU A 122 -6.94 2.58 0.76
C LEU A 122 -6.65 3.18 2.14
N MET A 123 -5.73 4.14 2.22
CA MET A 123 -5.38 4.79 3.48
C MET A 123 -6.51 5.67 4.02
N LEU A 124 -7.25 6.36 3.16
CA LEU A 124 -8.44 7.12 3.51
C LEU A 124 -9.56 6.21 4.02
N TYR A 125 -9.84 5.11 3.31
CA TYR A 125 -10.81 4.11 3.76
C TYR A 125 -10.45 3.57 5.14
N ARG A 126 -9.17 3.25 5.33
CA ARG A 126 -8.65 2.76 6.61
C ARG A 126 -8.80 3.81 7.73
N LEU A 127 -8.45 5.07 7.46
CA LEU A 127 -8.60 6.15 8.43
C LEU A 127 -10.06 6.26 8.90
N LEU A 128 -11.02 6.18 7.97
CA LEU A 128 -12.45 6.16 8.29
C LEU A 128 -12.82 4.95 9.14
N VAL A 129 -12.35 3.74 8.81
CA VAL A 129 -12.61 2.52 9.60
C VAL A 129 -12.10 2.65 11.03
N VAL A 130 -10.87 3.13 11.20
CA VAL A 130 -10.19 3.27 12.52
C VAL A 130 -10.87 4.32 13.40
N TRP A 131 -11.45 5.36 12.79
CA TRP A 131 -12.19 6.42 13.48
C TRP A 131 -13.72 6.18 13.53
N ASN A 132 -14.18 4.94 13.31
CA ASN A 132 -15.59 4.56 13.36
C ASN A 132 -16.48 5.43 12.45
N CYS A 133 -16.02 5.66 11.22
CA CYS A 133 -16.68 6.44 10.17
C CYS A 133 -16.97 7.91 10.52
N LYS A 134 -16.22 8.52 11.45
CA LYS A 134 -16.32 9.96 11.73
C LYS A 134 -15.73 10.78 10.57
N CYS A 135 -16.59 11.24 9.65
CA CYS A 135 -16.19 11.90 8.40
C CYS A 135 -15.34 13.17 8.60
N TRP A 136 -15.52 13.90 9.71
CA TRP A 136 -14.76 15.13 10.01
C TRP A 136 -13.24 14.92 9.98
N VAL A 137 -12.75 13.74 10.39
CA VAL A 137 -11.31 13.42 10.42
C VAL A 137 -10.73 13.22 9.02
N SER A 138 -11.58 12.90 8.04
CA SER A 138 -11.18 12.61 6.66
C SER A 138 -11.23 13.81 5.73
N VAL A 139 -11.83 14.94 6.14
CA VAL A 139 -11.96 16.13 5.30
C VAL A 139 -10.59 16.66 4.88
N ILE A 140 -9.69 16.87 5.85
CA ILE A 140 -8.32 17.35 5.59
C ILE A 140 -7.55 16.41 4.64
N PRO A 141 -7.42 15.10 4.90
CA PRO A 141 -6.64 14.23 4.02
C PRO A 141 -7.30 14.04 2.65
N ILE A 142 -8.63 14.13 2.52
CA ILE A 142 -9.30 14.17 1.22
C ILE A 142 -8.91 15.42 0.43
N LEU A 143 -8.91 16.60 1.06
CA LEU A 143 -8.48 17.84 0.40
C LEU A 143 -7.02 17.76 -0.04
N VAL A 144 -6.13 17.25 0.80
CA VAL A 144 -4.71 17.07 0.44
C VAL A 144 -4.57 16.04 -0.69
N HIS A 145 -5.35 14.96 -0.69
CA HIS A 145 -5.38 13.99 -1.77
C HIS A 145 -5.81 14.62 -3.10
N LEU A 146 -6.87 15.42 -3.11
CA LEU A 146 -7.32 16.14 -4.32
C LEU A 146 -6.26 17.16 -4.79
N ALA A 147 -5.62 17.88 -3.87
CA ALA A 147 -4.57 18.82 -4.22
C ALA A 147 -3.38 18.12 -4.90
N LYS A 148 -2.93 16.97 -4.37
CA LYS A 148 -1.82 16.24 -4.98
C LYS A 148 -2.18 15.53 -6.28
N THR A 149 -3.42 15.04 -6.45
CA THR A 149 -3.85 14.49 -7.75
C THR A 149 -3.87 15.59 -8.80
N ALA A 150 -4.38 16.78 -8.46
CA ALA A 150 -4.34 17.95 -9.34
C ALA A 150 -2.90 18.34 -9.72
N MET A 151 -1.95 18.32 -8.78
CA MET A 151 -0.53 18.63 -9.04
C MET A 151 0.20 17.53 -9.82
N SER A 152 -0.26 16.29 -9.77
CA SER A 152 0.40 15.19 -10.48
C SER A 152 0.18 15.20 -11.99
N ILE A 153 -0.92 15.78 -12.48
CA ILE A 153 -1.20 15.90 -13.93
C ILE A 153 -0.19 16.82 -14.65
N PRO A 154 0.02 18.09 -14.24
CA PRO A 154 1.02 18.95 -14.88
C PRO A 154 2.44 18.38 -14.72
N LEU A 155 2.74 17.74 -13.58
CA LEU A 155 4.02 17.08 -13.37
C LEU A 155 4.25 15.93 -14.37
N LEU A 156 3.24 15.10 -14.60
CA LEU A 156 3.29 14.02 -15.59
C LEU A 156 3.52 14.57 -17.00
N ILE A 157 2.80 15.64 -17.38
CA ILE A 157 2.98 16.28 -18.69
C ILE A 157 4.41 16.83 -18.84
N ALA A 158 4.94 17.44 -17.78
CA ALA A 158 6.32 17.95 -17.76
C ALA A 158 7.36 16.83 -17.93
N TYR A 159 7.14 15.66 -17.33
CA TYR A 159 8.02 14.49 -17.52
C TYR A 159 7.94 13.89 -18.92
N ILE A 160 6.76 13.91 -19.56
CA ILE A 160 6.59 13.42 -20.94
C ILE A 160 7.22 14.40 -21.94
N ARG A 161 7.22 15.71 -21.64
CA ARG A 161 7.70 16.78 -22.54
C ARG A 161 8.79 17.65 -21.88
N PRO A 162 9.96 17.08 -21.56
CA PRO A 162 11.01 17.80 -20.83
C PRO A 162 11.72 18.87 -21.67
N LEU A 163 11.60 18.81 -23.01
CA LEU A 163 12.20 19.76 -23.94
C LEU A 163 11.38 21.05 -24.11
N ASP A 164 10.09 21.04 -23.76
CA ASP A 164 9.23 22.22 -23.86
C ASP A 164 9.68 23.29 -22.83
N PRO A 165 10.08 24.49 -23.27
CA PRO A 165 10.59 25.53 -22.37
C PRO A 165 9.59 25.93 -21.27
N LYS A 166 8.29 25.84 -21.59
CA LYS A 166 7.19 26.11 -20.65
C LYS A 166 7.24 25.19 -19.44
N TRP A 167 7.50 23.91 -19.64
CA TRP A 167 7.53 22.89 -18.58
C TRP A 167 8.86 22.84 -17.86
N LYS A 168 9.97 23.05 -18.59
CA LYS A 168 11.32 23.02 -18.04
C LYS A 168 11.54 24.00 -16.87
N LEU A 169 10.90 25.17 -16.91
CA LEU A 169 11.04 26.19 -15.86
C LEU A 169 10.22 25.88 -14.59
N VAL A 170 9.17 25.08 -14.71
CA VAL A 170 8.19 24.87 -13.62
C VAL A 170 8.23 23.45 -13.05
N VAL A 171 8.85 22.49 -13.76
CA VAL A 171 8.85 21.06 -13.37
C VAL A 171 9.38 20.83 -11.96
N ASP A 172 10.44 21.55 -11.56
CA ASP A 172 11.03 21.38 -10.24
C ASP A 172 10.13 21.89 -9.11
N ASP A 173 9.40 22.97 -9.35
CA ASP A 173 8.42 23.54 -8.41
C ASP A 173 7.21 22.61 -8.27
N TYR A 174 6.65 22.13 -9.39
CA TYR A 174 5.54 21.17 -9.38
C TYR A 174 5.93 19.85 -8.71
N ALA A 175 7.14 19.34 -8.99
CA ALA A 175 7.64 18.14 -8.34
C ALA A 175 7.77 18.36 -6.83
N THR A 176 8.36 19.48 -6.40
CA THR A 176 8.53 19.79 -4.98
C THR A 176 7.18 19.91 -4.27
N ALA A 177 6.20 20.60 -4.88
CA ALA A 177 4.84 20.68 -4.35
C ALA A 177 4.17 19.30 -4.25
N TYR A 178 4.22 18.50 -5.31
CA TYR A 178 3.62 17.16 -5.34
C TYR A 178 4.21 16.22 -4.28
N TYR A 179 5.53 16.14 -4.17
CA TYR A 179 6.17 15.25 -3.19
C TYR A 179 6.01 15.75 -1.76
N SER A 180 6.01 17.07 -1.54
CA SER A 180 5.71 17.64 -0.23
C SER A 180 4.30 17.32 0.23
N LEU A 181 3.30 17.45 -0.65
CA LEU A 181 1.92 17.08 -0.37
C LEU A 181 1.77 15.57 -0.11
N ASN A 182 2.52 14.73 -0.83
CA ASN A 182 2.54 13.29 -0.58
C ASN A 182 3.08 12.95 0.82
N VAL A 183 4.20 13.56 1.22
CA VAL A 183 4.78 13.37 2.55
C VAL A 183 3.82 13.88 3.62
N ALA A 184 3.28 15.07 3.46
CA ALA A 184 2.31 15.65 4.39
C ALA A 184 1.07 14.78 4.58
N PHE A 185 0.48 14.28 3.47
CA PHE A 185 -0.64 13.35 3.50
C PHE A 185 -0.31 12.08 4.31
N ASN A 186 0.84 11.48 4.03
CA ASN A 186 1.23 10.22 4.66
C ASN A 186 1.55 10.41 6.15
N ILE A 187 2.25 11.48 6.53
CA ILE A 187 2.52 11.82 7.93
C ILE A 187 1.20 12.07 8.68
N PHE A 188 0.29 12.86 8.10
CA PHE A 188 -0.99 13.17 8.73
C PHE A 188 -1.83 11.91 8.95
N VAL A 189 -1.98 11.06 7.93
CA VAL A 189 -2.74 9.82 8.04
C VAL A 189 -2.09 8.84 9.01
N ALA A 190 -0.77 8.68 8.94
CA ALA A 190 -0.02 7.82 9.87
C ALA A 190 -0.19 8.30 11.31
N PHE A 191 -0.06 9.61 11.56
CA PHE A 191 -0.26 10.20 12.88
C PHE A 191 -1.67 9.96 13.41
N MET A 192 -2.70 10.20 12.61
CA MET A 192 -4.10 9.98 13.01
C MET A 192 -4.42 8.51 13.32
N ILE A 193 -3.85 7.57 12.54
CA ILE A 193 -3.98 6.13 12.81
C ILE A 193 -3.26 5.78 14.11
N CYS A 194 -2.03 6.24 14.27
CA CYS A 194 -1.22 5.98 15.45
C CYS A 194 -1.86 6.54 16.73
N ALA A 195 -2.32 7.79 16.69
CA ALA A 195 -3.00 8.44 17.81
C ALA A 195 -4.24 7.63 18.25
N ARG A 196 -5.05 7.18 17.28
CA ARG A 196 -6.24 6.39 17.58
C ARG A 196 -5.90 5.02 18.17
N PHE A 197 -4.89 4.33 17.65
CA PHE A 197 -4.43 3.06 18.24
C PHE A 197 -3.92 3.26 19.67
N TYR A 198 -3.18 4.33 19.94
CA TYR A 198 -2.73 4.64 21.30
C TYR A 198 -3.91 4.90 22.26
N MET A 199 -4.93 5.64 21.83
CA MET A 199 -6.15 5.86 22.62
C MET A 199 -6.93 4.57 22.88
N MET A 200 -6.98 3.66 21.89
CA MET A 200 -7.73 2.41 22.00
C MET A 200 -6.98 1.33 22.78
N ARG A 201 -5.65 1.42 22.89
CA ARG A 201 -4.81 0.42 23.55
C ARG A 201 -5.30 0.07 24.96
N ARG A 202 -5.57 1.09 25.80
CA ARG A 202 -6.04 0.89 27.17
C ARG A 202 -7.41 0.18 27.23
N LYS A 203 -8.32 0.52 26.32
CA LYS A 203 -9.64 -0.13 26.22
C LYS A 203 -9.56 -1.55 25.70
N LEU A 204 -8.60 -1.82 24.82
CA LEU A 204 -8.38 -3.13 24.24
C LEU A 204 -7.83 -4.12 25.27
N GLU A 205 -6.88 -3.67 26.09
CA GLU A 205 -6.29 -4.45 27.18
C GLU A 205 -7.35 -4.85 28.21
N THR A 206 -8.32 -3.98 28.50
CA THR A 206 -9.44 -4.29 29.39
C THR A 206 -10.47 -5.28 28.80
N VAL A 207 -10.60 -5.33 27.47
CA VAL A 207 -11.68 -6.08 26.80
C VAL A 207 -11.23 -7.46 26.29
N MET A 208 -10.01 -7.58 25.74
CA MET A 208 -9.50 -8.83 25.12
C MET A 208 -8.45 -9.58 25.96
N GLY A 209 -8.02 -9.00 27.09
CA GLY A 209 -6.88 -9.51 27.86
C GLY A 209 -5.53 -9.23 27.17
N GLY A 210 -4.46 -9.09 27.96
CA GLY A 210 -3.17 -8.59 27.49
C GLY A 210 -2.53 -9.38 26.34
N LEU A 211 -2.68 -10.71 26.32
CA LEU A 211 -2.04 -11.58 25.33
C LEU A 211 -2.65 -11.47 23.92
N HIS A 212 -3.98 -11.45 23.80
CA HIS A 212 -4.66 -11.28 22.51
C HIS A 212 -4.59 -9.83 22.03
N ALA A 213 -4.64 -8.86 22.96
CA ALA A 213 -4.45 -7.45 22.63
C ALA A 213 -3.06 -7.18 22.03
N ALA A 214 -1.99 -7.82 22.55
CA ALA A 214 -0.61 -7.61 22.08
C ALA A 214 -0.38 -7.92 20.59
N PHE A 215 -1.08 -8.92 20.03
CA PHE A 215 -1.00 -9.22 18.59
C PHE A 215 -1.53 -8.08 17.71
N TYR A 216 -2.51 -7.31 18.21
CA TYR A 216 -3.12 -6.18 17.50
C TYR A 216 -2.51 -4.81 17.89
N THR A 217 -1.85 -4.71 19.05
CA THR A 217 -1.27 -3.45 19.58
C THR A 217 0.25 -3.39 19.57
N SER A 218 0.94 -4.44 19.07
CA SER A 218 2.39 -4.42 18.91
C SER A 218 2.85 -3.19 18.11
N THR A 219 3.94 -2.57 18.54
CA THR A 219 4.55 -1.40 17.88
C THR A 219 4.84 -1.66 16.40
N VAL A 220 5.28 -2.88 16.06
CA VAL A 220 5.54 -3.28 14.67
C VAL A 220 4.25 -3.33 13.87
N THR A 221 3.18 -3.89 14.45
CA THR A 221 1.84 -3.87 13.85
C THR A 221 1.40 -2.44 13.60
N MET A 222 1.48 -1.58 14.61
CA MET A 222 1.11 -0.17 14.50
C MET A 222 1.88 0.57 13.41
N PHE A 223 3.19 0.34 13.29
CA PHE A 223 4.04 0.95 12.27
C PHE A 223 3.71 0.48 10.84
N VAL A 224 3.51 -0.83 10.65
CA VAL A 224 3.12 -1.38 9.34
C VAL A 224 1.72 -0.90 8.95
N GLU A 225 0.80 -0.95 9.91
CA GLU A 225 -0.59 -0.56 9.71
C GLU A 225 -0.73 0.95 9.46
N SER A 226 0.06 1.81 10.10
CA SER A 226 0.04 3.26 9.83
C SER A 226 0.67 3.63 8.47
N GLY A 227 1.28 2.68 7.75
CA GLY A 227 2.04 2.95 6.54
C GLY A 227 3.39 3.64 6.82
N GLY A 228 3.94 3.45 8.02
CA GLY A 228 5.16 4.10 8.49
C GLY A 228 6.35 3.88 7.56
N PHE A 229 6.49 2.69 6.98
CA PHE A 229 7.60 2.37 6.07
C PHE A 229 7.67 3.32 4.87
N PHE A 230 6.56 3.50 4.16
CA PHE A 230 6.49 4.45 3.06
C PHE A 230 6.67 5.91 3.53
N THR A 231 6.16 6.27 4.72
CA THR A 231 6.34 7.65 5.23
C THR A 231 7.81 8.01 5.46
N VAL A 232 8.60 7.08 5.99
CA VAL A 232 10.04 7.25 6.20
C VAL A 232 10.76 7.36 4.85
N TRP A 233 10.43 6.47 3.92
CA TRP A 233 11.00 6.49 2.57
C TRP A 233 10.73 7.81 1.83
N ALA A 234 9.46 8.23 1.82
CA ALA A 234 9.04 9.45 1.15
C ALA A 234 9.67 10.71 1.78
N THR A 235 9.81 10.74 3.10
CA THR A 235 10.48 11.84 3.81
C THR A 235 11.96 11.89 3.47
N ALA A 236 12.65 10.74 3.44
CA ALA A 236 14.06 10.65 3.04
C ALA A 236 14.27 11.18 1.61
N TYR A 237 13.41 10.77 0.68
CA TYR A 237 13.43 11.29 -0.69
C TYR A 237 13.25 12.82 -0.73
N LEU A 238 12.27 13.36 0.00
CA LEU A 238 12.02 14.81 0.04
C LEU A 238 13.23 15.60 0.57
N VAL A 239 13.91 15.07 1.61
CA VAL A 239 15.13 15.67 2.16
C VAL A 239 16.28 15.62 1.16
N LEU A 240 16.48 14.49 0.47
CA LEU A 240 17.54 14.36 -0.55
C LEU A 240 17.29 15.28 -1.75
N ARG A 241 16.01 15.46 -2.12
CA ARG A 241 15.57 16.39 -3.16
C ARG A 241 15.86 17.83 -2.77
N SER A 242 15.50 18.25 -1.55
CA SER A 242 15.75 19.63 -1.08
C SER A 242 17.23 19.94 -0.94
N ARG A 243 18.07 18.93 -0.67
CA ARG A 243 19.53 19.05 -0.61
C ARG A 243 20.22 19.14 -1.96
N GLY A 244 19.51 18.99 -3.08
CA GLY A 244 20.15 19.10 -4.38
C GLY A 244 20.93 17.85 -4.84
N THR A 245 20.97 16.77 -4.04
CA THR A 245 21.91 15.66 -4.26
C THR A 245 21.52 14.73 -5.41
N VAL A 246 22.51 14.13 -6.07
CA VAL A 246 22.29 13.10 -7.12
C VAL A 246 21.72 11.80 -6.56
N VAL A 247 21.91 11.54 -5.26
CA VAL A 247 21.41 10.35 -4.56
C VAL A 247 19.87 10.32 -4.50
N ARG A 248 19.19 11.44 -4.79
CA ARG A 248 17.73 11.49 -4.85
C ARG A 248 17.13 10.46 -5.83
N GLU A 249 17.83 10.18 -6.93
CA GLU A 249 17.34 9.27 -7.98
C GLU A 249 17.21 7.84 -7.45
N VAL A 250 18.17 7.42 -6.60
CA VAL A 250 18.17 6.10 -5.95
C VAL A 250 16.90 5.88 -5.12
N PHE A 251 16.35 6.95 -4.53
CA PHE A 251 15.13 6.89 -3.73
C PHE A 251 13.86 7.13 -4.55
N LEU A 252 13.96 7.87 -5.66
CA LEU A 252 12.85 8.22 -6.54
C LEU A 252 12.35 7.00 -7.32
N LEU A 253 13.26 6.29 -7.98
CA LEU A 253 12.92 5.16 -8.86
C LEU A 253 12.11 4.06 -8.15
N PRO A 254 12.46 3.60 -6.94
CA PRO A 254 11.66 2.62 -6.20
C PRO A 254 10.44 3.21 -5.47
N TYR A 255 10.22 4.53 -5.50
CA TYR A 255 9.23 5.22 -4.65
C TYR A 255 7.81 4.64 -4.77
N THR A 256 7.33 4.43 -6.00
CA THR A 256 6.00 3.87 -6.29
C THR A 256 5.89 2.41 -5.82
N HIS A 257 6.99 1.67 -5.87
CA HIS A 257 7.04 0.26 -5.51
C HIS A 257 7.05 0.10 -3.98
N ILE A 258 7.79 0.93 -3.26
CA ILE A 258 7.77 0.98 -1.80
C ILE A 258 6.38 1.38 -1.27
N LEU A 259 5.71 2.31 -1.95
CA LEU A 259 4.30 2.62 -1.67
C LEU A 259 3.45 1.36 -1.82
N SER A 260 3.53 0.69 -2.97
CA SER A 260 2.74 -0.51 -3.29
C SER A 260 2.99 -1.66 -2.30
N ILE A 261 4.25 -1.92 -1.91
CA ILE A 261 4.62 -2.90 -0.87
C ILE A 261 3.90 -2.58 0.43
N THR A 262 3.99 -1.32 0.87
CA THR A 262 3.38 -0.86 2.12
C THR A 262 1.86 -1.07 2.10
N ARG A 263 1.21 -0.76 0.97
CA ARG A 263 -0.24 -0.94 0.82
C ARG A 263 -0.63 -2.41 0.74
N MET A 264 0.16 -3.24 0.07
CA MET A 264 -0.07 -4.67 -0.04
C MET A 264 0.07 -5.37 1.31
N LEU A 265 1.06 -5.00 2.15
CA LEU A 265 1.19 -5.50 3.51
C LEU A 265 -0.06 -5.22 4.37
N ILE A 266 -0.62 -4.02 4.25
CA ILE A 266 -1.83 -3.63 4.97
C ILE A 266 -3.01 -4.50 4.54
N ILE A 267 -3.16 -4.77 3.24
CA ILE A 267 -4.24 -5.61 2.72
C ILE A 267 -4.06 -7.07 3.08
N LEU A 268 -2.84 -7.59 3.04
CA LEU A 268 -2.54 -8.96 3.45
C LEU A 268 -2.98 -9.19 4.91
N ARG A 269 -2.64 -8.26 5.81
CA ARG A 269 -3.08 -8.30 7.20
C ARG A 269 -4.60 -8.22 7.34
N MET A 270 -5.25 -7.43 6.46
CA MET A 270 -6.71 -7.36 6.40
C MET A 270 -7.34 -8.68 5.95
N ALA A 271 -6.75 -9.37 4.98
CA ALA A 271 -7.19 -10.69 4.51
C ALA A 271 -7.01 -11.78 5.58
N GLU A 272 -5.90 -11.73 6.33
CA GLU A 272 -5.61 -12.67 7.42
C GLU A 272 -6.53 -12.47 8.66
N ASN A 273 -7.34 -11.40 8.70
CA ASN A 273 -8.12 -10.95 9.86
C ASN A 273 -7.27 -10.56 11.05
N ARG A 274 -6.03 -10.14 10.78
CA ARG A 274 -5.09 -9.60 11.77
C ARG A 274 -5.05 -8.08 11.75
N ALA A 275 -5.95 -7.45 10.98
CA ALA A 275 -6.15 -6.02 10.93
C ALA A 275 -7.38 -5.60 11.74
N TRP A 276 -7.38 -4.34 12.18
CA TRP A 276 -8.51 -3.71 12.84
C TRP A 276 -9.72 -3.62 11.89
N SER A 277 -10.72 -4.46 12.12
CA SER A 277 -11.99 -4.42 11.39
C SER A 277 -12.96 -3.40 12.02
N LYS A 278 -13.97 -2.98 11.24
CA LYS A 278 -15.06 -2.14 11.75
C LYS A 278 -15.72 -2.76 12.99
N ASP A 279 -15.91 -4.08 12.97
CA ASP A 279 -16.54 -4.83 14.05
C ASP A 279 -15.68 -4.79 15.32
N LEU A 280 -14.35 -4.92 15.18
CA LEU A 280 -13.43 -4.83 16.31
C LEU A 280 -13.37 -3.40 16.89
N VAL A 281 -13.36 -2.39 16.03
CA VAL A 281 -13.38 -0.98 16.46
C VAL A 281 -14.69 -0.66 17.19
N ALA A 282 -15.83 -1.11 16.64
CA ALA A 282 -17.14 -0.92 17.25
C ALA A 282 -17.27 -1.67 18.59
N ALA A 283 -16.79 -2.91 18.68
CA ALA A 283 -16.77 -3.69 19.91
C ALA A 283 -15.89 -3.02 20.99
N THR A 284 -14.72 -2.51 20.61
CA THR A 284 -13.82 -1.79 21.52
C THR A 284 -14.40 -0.46 21.99
N ASP A 285 -15.08 0.28 21.12
CA ASP A 285 -15.76 1.54 21.49
C ASP A 285 -16.95 1.28 22.42
N ARG A 286 -17.70 0.19 22.22
CA ARG A 286 -18.84 -0.21 23.05
C ARG A 286 -18.46 -0.92 24.34
N GLY A 287 -17.22 -1.41 24.47
CA GLY A 287 -16.76 -2.15 25.64
C GLY A 287 -17.32 -3.57 25.76
N VAL A 288 -17.94 -4.10 24.70
CA VAL A 288 -18.54 -5.45 24.67
C VAL A 288 -18.02 -6.16 23.43
N LEU A 289 -17.36 -7.31 23.60
CA LEU A 289 -17.04 -8.21 22.50
C LEU A 289 -18.30 -8.95 22.11
N ASP A 290 -18.70 -8.88 20.83
CA ASP A 290 -19.86 -9.62 20.29
C ASP A 290 -19.74 -11.15 20.51
N TRP A 291 -18.53 -11.65 20.76
CA TRP A 291 -18.30 -13.04 21.15
C TRP A 291 -18.91 -13.41 22.52
N GLN A 292 -19.03 -12.46 23.45
CA GLN A 292 -19.73 -12.69 24.73
C GLN A 292 -21.25 -12.83 24.57
N VAL A 293 -21.83 -12.34 23.48
CA VAL A 293 -23.27 -12.46 23.22
C VAL A 293 -23.61 -13.84 22.65
N SER A 294 -22.64 -14.54 22.05
CA SER A 294 -22.81 -15.93 21.60
C SER A 294 -22.74 -16.96 22.73
N SER A 295 -22.17 -16.64 23.90
CA SER A 295 -22.14 -17.54 25.06
C SER A 295 -23.45 -17.57 25.85
N THR A 296 -24.39 -16.67 25.60
CA THR A 296 -25.74 -16.74 26.21
C THR A 296 -26.59 -17.90 25.67
N HIS A 297 -26.12 -18.61 24.65
CA HIS A 297 -26.66 -19.87 24.15
C HIS A 297 -25.74 -21.08 24.40
N SER A 298 -24.81 -21.00 25.36
CA SER A 298 -24.13 -22.21 25.81
C SER A 298 -25.13 -23.12 26.50
N VAL A 299 -25.47 -24.23 25.83
CA VAL A 299 -26.19 -25.36 26.41
C VAL A 299 -25.51 -25.71 27.75
N PRO A 300 -26.24 -25.75 28.88
CA PRO A 300 -25.65 -26.17 30.14
C PRO A 300 -25.14 -27.61 30.01
N LEU A 301 -23.84 -27.79 30.22
CA LEU A 301 -23.24 -29.12 30.33
C LEU A 301 -23.61 -29.69 31.69
N HIS A 302 -24.41 -30.75 31.65
CA HIS A 302 -24.64 -31.73 32.72
C HIS A 302 -25.25 -31.24 34.03
N ASP A 303 -26.57 -31.45 34.16
CA ASP A 303 -27.15 -32.00 35.39
C ASP A 303 -27.86 -33.31 35.02
N ILE A 304 -27.38 -34.45 35.53
CA ILE A 304 -28.19 -35.67 35.67
C ILE A 304 -28.68 -35.65 37.11
N PRO A 305 -30.00 -35.65 37.37
CA PRO A 305 -30.65 -36.93 37.57
C PRO A 305 -32.09 -37.04 37.03
N GLY A 306 -32.36 -38.20 36.43
CA GLY A 306 -33.67 -38.84 36.57
C GLY A 306 -34.74 -38.51 35.54
N SER A 307 -34.91 -39.48 34.63
CA SER A 307 -36.20 -39.94 34.09
C SER A 307 -36.91 -39.18 32.96
N SER A 308 -37.38 -40.01 32.04
CA SER A 308 -38.49 -39.84 31.09
C SER A 308 -38.19 -39.25 29.70
N MET A 309 -38.37 -40.17 28.74
CA MET A 309 -38.51 -40.01 27.29
C MET A 309 -39.28 -38.75 26.88
N THR A 310 -38.76 -38.04 25.87
CA THR A 310 -39.59 -37.53 24.77
C THR A 310 -38.74 -37.39 23.50
N SER A 311 -39.24 -38.02 22.43
CA SER A 311 -38.75 -37.93 21.06
C SER A 311 -38.66 -36.45 20.62
N PHE A 312 -37.47 -35.98 20.26
CA PHE A 312 -37.30 -34.69 19.59
C PHE A 312 -36.82 -34.89 18.15
N ASN A 313 -37.63 -34.29 17.28
CA ASN A 313 -37.70 -34.36 15.84
C ASN A 313 -36.42 -33.84 15.17
N ASN A 314 -35.78 -34.67 14.34
CA ASN A 314 -34.42 -34.48 13.84
C ASN A 314 -34.31 -33.55 12.60
N LYS A 315 -35.06 -32.44 12.56
CA LYS A 315 -35.21 -31.61 11.34
C LYS A 315 -34.75 -30.15 11.39
N THR A 316 -34.02 -29.72 12.41
CA THR A 316 -33.54 -28.33 12.50
C THR A 316 -32.07 -28.22 12.91
N LEU A 317 -31.18 -28.91 12.20
CA LEU A 317 -29.73 -28.71 12.32
C LEU A 317 -29.17 -28.03 11.05
N PRO A 318 -28.40 -26.93 11.19
CA PRO A 318 -27.68 -26.30 10.09
C PRO A 318 -26.67 -27.27 9.45
N ARG A 319 -26.61 -27.28 8.12
CA ARG A 319 -25.87 -28.19 7.23
C ARG A 319 -24.32 -28.23 7.42
N LYS A 320 -23.78 -27.58 8.45
CA LYS A 320 -22.35 -27.51 8.75
C LYS A 320 -21.86 -28.54 9.78
N PHE A 321 -22.77 -29.37 10.31
CA PHE A 321 -22.47 -30.42 11.28
C PHE A 321 -22.94 -31.82 10.86
N GLN A 322 -23.43 -32.01 9.64
CA GLN A 322 -23.59 -33.34 9.06
C GLN A 322 -22.29 -33.75 8.37
N GLY A 323 -21.33 -34.22 9.17
CA GLY A 323 -20.13 -34.89 8.69
C GLY A 323 -20.27 -36.41 8.85
N ASP A 324 -20.14 -37.11 7.73
CA ASP A 324 -19.66 -38.49 7.54
C ASP A 324 -19.85 -39.50 8.68
N ALA A 325 -21.06 -40.03 8.80
CA ALA A 325 -21.30 -41.29 9.48
C ALA A 325 -22.40 -42.07 8.76
N ALA A 326 -22.04 -42.73 7.65
CA ALA A 326 -22.67 -43.96 7.15
C ALA A 326 -22.02 -44.41 5.82
N MET A 327 -20.99 -45.26 5.90
CA MET A 327 -20.83 -46.43 5.04
C MET A 327 -19.78 -47.36 5.68
N MET A 328 -20.23 -48.11 6.68
CA MET A 328 -19.97 -49.54 6.82
C MET A 328 -21.31 -50.22 6.98
#